data_AF-A0A8K0VW45-F1
#
_entry.id   AF-A0A8K0VW45-F1
#
_cell.length_a   1.000
_cell.length_b   1.000
_cell.length_c   1.000
_cell.angle_alpha   90.00
_cell.angle_beta   90.00
_cell.angle_gamma   90.00
#
_symmetry.space_group_name_H-M   'P 1'
#
loop_
_entity.id
_entity.type
_entity.pdbx_description
1 polymer ?
#
loop_
_entity_poly.entity_id
_entity_poly.type
_entity_poly.pdbx_seq_one_letter_code
_entity_poly.pdbx_strand_id
1 'polypeptide(L)'
;MSSNSLQAGSATFIPRQSKLAFAFYPAEVPPPTNTFPSSANDVDVRMFTLGDRQMLATGQRIFICKGNDPVSEIPRPLFLATSTNPSLLVNGRVNLPQNTDAHGVRLLVDYLIAMIFEPSEAIEDLRMSNRRSLYDMLSVTAAADLLGMKKYTDHLYRKCEAYIRRDLPAYEELDAMVRFASNHTRLFHLLVTENLVPRMLTPGSIQDISDFNKYLSKTPVLNEPIQAAITKHYEYTENRARVQQQRQENYQARKREEQAQLQEQSATAQNQERDEKAAKDKKKAEDAEDEKSIQEKVKQSGDKRRFTAREKAHWRRTRGTKLPKGC
;
A
#
# COMPACT_ATOMS: atom_id res chain seq x y z
N MET A 1 -70.96 36.15 34.53
CA MET A 1 -71.09 34.91 33.74
C MET A 1 -69.69 34.51 33.29
N SER A 2 -69.08 33.37 33.57
CA SER A 2 -69.35 32.23 34.46
C SER A 2 -67.97 31.63 34.77
N SER A 3 -67.58 31.58 36.03
CA SER A 3 -66.29 31.04 36.50
C SER A 3 -66.43 29.54 36.81
N ASN A 4 -65.82 28.69 35.98
CA ASN A 4 -65.74 27.25 36.19
C ASN A 4 -64.50 26.88 37.02
N SER A 5 -64.72 26.59 38.29
CA SER A 5 -63.74 25.98 39.20
C SER A 5 -63.79 24.45 39.08
N LEU A 6 -62.76 23.84 38.51
CA LEU A 6 -62.56 22.40 38.52
C LEU A 6 -61.91 21.98 39.85
N GLN A 7 -62.67 21.25 40.66
CA GLN A 7 -62.17 20.58 41.87
C GLN A 7 -61.37 19.33 41.48
N ALA A 8 -60.11 19.28 41.92
CA ALA A 8 -59.27 18.09 41.84
C ALA A 8 -59.57 17.17 43.04
N GLY A 9 -60.06 15.95 42.76
CA GLY A 9 -60.28 14.91 43.76
C GLY A 9 -58.97 14.29 44.23
N SER A 10 -58.75 14.26 45.54
CA SER A 10 -57.63 13.59 46.19
C SER A 10 -57.85 12.07 46.25
N ALA A 11 -57.06 11.31 45.50
CA ALA A 11 -57.04 9.84 45.60
C ALA A 11 -56.13 9.41 46.77
N THR A 12 -56.74 8.83 47.80
CA THR A 12 -56.06 8.19 48.94
C THR A 12 -55.37 6.91 48.50
N PHE A 13 -54.04 6.88 48.61
CA PHE A 13 -53.20 5.71 48.35
C PHE A 13 -53.21 4.76 49.57
N ILE A 14 -53.68 3.53 49.39
CA ILE A 14 -53.65 2.46 50.40
C ILE A 14 -52.49 1.51 50.06
N PRO A 15 -51.43 1.41 50.87
CA PRO A 15 -50.36 0.45 50.63
C PRO A 15 -50.83 -0.96 50.99
N ARG A 16 -50.98 -1.83 49.98
CA ARG A 16 -51.14 -3.29 50.17
C ARG A 16 -49.82 -3.88 50.67
N GLN A 17 -49.75 -4.24 51.95
CA GLN A 17 -48.69 -5.10 52.47
C GLN A 17 -48.94 -6.54 52.01
N SER A 18 -48.23 -6.98 50.98
CA SER A 18 -48.16 -8.39 50.60
C SER A 18 -47.23 -9.15 51.55
N LYS A 19 -47.81 -9.90 52.49
CA LYS A 19 -47.10 -10.94 53.24
C LYS A 19 -46.86 -12.14 52.31
N LEU A 20 -45.70 -12.17 51.66
CA LEU A 20 -45.21 -13.36 50.99
C LEU A 20 -44.54 -14.28 52.03
N ALA A 21 -45.03 -15.52 52.09
CA ALA A 21 -44.45 -16.57 52.90
C ALA A 21 -43.05 -16.91 52.36
N PHE A 22 -42.05 -16.86 53.24
CA PHE A 22 -40.71 -17.38 52.98
C PHE A 22 -40.79 -18.89 52.80
N ALA A 23 -40.77 -19.35 51.55
CA ALA A 23 -40.47 -20.72 51.22
C ALA A 23 -38.97 -20.97 51.46
N PHE A 24 -38.66 -22.01 52.23
CA PHE A 24 -37.32 -22.55 52.38
C PHE A 24 -36.74 -22.89 51.00
N TYR A 25 -35.70 -22.17 50.58
CA TYR A 25 -34.90 -22.55 49.43
C TYR A 25 -33.98 -23.71 49.82
N PRO A 26 -34.00 -24.86 49.11
CA PRO A 26 -33.03 -25.91 49.31
C PRO A 26 -31.62 -25.43 48.89
N ALA A 27 -30.62 -26.04 49.53
CA ALA A 27 -29.20 -25.70 49.49
C ALA A 27 -28.65 -25.29 48.11
N GLU A 28 -27.81 -24.27 48.14
CA GLU A 28 -27.06 -23.71 47.01
C GLU A 28 -26.39 -24.81 46.18
N VAL A 29 -26.89 -25.02 44.96
CA VAL A 29 -26.13 -25.71 43.92
C VAL A 29 -24.99 -24.75 43.56
N PRO A 30 -23.71 -25.14 43.73
CA PRO A 30 -22.60 -24.28 43.36
C PRO A 30 -22.74 -23.92 41.86
N PRO A 31 -22.61 -22.63 41.49
CA PRO A 31 -22.67 -22.24 40.09
C PRO A 31 -21.61 -23.03 39.31
N PRO A 32 -21.92 -23.53 38.10
CA PRO A 32 -20.94 -24.24 37.30
C PRO A 32 -19.72 -23.34 37.13
N THR A 33 -18.59 -23.79 37.67
CA THR A 33 -17.30 -23.14 37.53
C THR A 33 -16.84 -23.34 36.08
N ASN A 34 -17.41 -22.56 35.16
CA ASN A 34 -16.93 -22.44 33.80
C ASN A 34 -15.61 -21.68 33.84
N THR A 35 -14.53 -22.38 34.21
CA THR A 35 -13.17 -21.94 33.97
C THR A 35 -12.91 -22.02 32.47
N PHE A 36 -13.28 -20.96 31.75
CA PHE A 36 -12.81 -20.78 30.39
C PHE A 36 -11.27 -20.69 30.41
N PRO A 37 -10.55 -21.47 29.60
CA PRO A 37 -9.10 -21.49 29.60
C PRO A 37 -8.55 -20.11 29.21
N SER A 38 -7.83 -19.48 30.16
CA SER A 38 -7.34 -18.10 30.06
C SER A 38 -6.22 -17.90 29.02
N SER A 39 -5.81 -18.95 28.29
CA SER A 39 -4.82 -18.90 27.18
C SER A 39 -5.43 -19.16 25.80
N ALA A 40 -6.75 -19.33 25.68
CA ALA A 40 -7.47 -19.62 24.44
C ALA A 40 -8.00 -18.35 23.71
N ASN A 41 -7.35 -17.20 23.90
CA ASN A 41 -7.91 -15.86 23.63
C ASN A 41 -8.01 -15.44 22.15
N ASP A 42 -7.94 -16.37 21.19
CA ASP A 42 -8.16 -16.04 19.77
C ASP A 42 -9.19 -16.93 19.07
N VAL A 43 -9.95 -17.72 19.83
CA VAL A 43 -11.05 -18.47 19.20
C VAL A 43 -12.18 -17.49 18.87
N ASP A 44 -12.57 -17.47 17.61
CA ASP A 44 -13.66 -16.64 17.12
C ASP A 44 -15.01 -17.25 17.52
N VAL A 45 -15.86 -16.46 18.19
CA VAL A 45 -17.23 -16.85 18.57
C VAL A 45 -18.05 -17.37 17.38
N ARG A 46 -17.75 -16.98 16.15
CA ARG A 46 -18.40 -17.51 14.93
C ARG A 46 -18.17 -19.01 14.74
N MET A 47 -17.06 -19.54 15.25
CA MET A 47 -16.68 -20.95 15.15
C MET A 47 -17.31 -21.82 16.24
N PHE A 48 -17.98 -21.21 17.22
CA PHE A 48 -18.67 -21.94 18.28
C PHE A 48 -19.92 -22.63 17.75
N THR A 49 -20.32 -23.73 18.40
CA THR A 49 -21.63 -24.32 18.16
C THR A 49 -22.73 -23.35 18.58
N LEU A 50 -23.94 -23.50 18.04
CA LEU A 50 -25.06 -22.64 18.41
C LEU A 50 -25.35 -22.69 19.91
N GLY A 51 -25.27 -23.88 20.53
CA GLY A 51 -25.45 -24.04 21.97
C GLY A 51 -24.41 -23.27 22.79
N ASP A 52 -23.13 -23.37 22.41
CA ASP A 52 -22.05 -22.63 23.08
C ASP A 52 -22.20 -21.12 22.92
N ARG A 53 -22.65 -20.65 21.74
CA ARG A 53 -22.96 -19.23 21.53
C ARG A 53 -24.11 -18.75 22.41
N GLN A 54 -25.19 -19.53 22.51
CA GLN A 54 -26.33 -19.18 23.36
C GLN A 54 -25.95 -19.12 24.84
N MET A 55 -24.99 -19.91 25.29
CA MET A 55 -24.44 -19.79 26.65
C MET A 55 -23.82 -18.42 26.91
N LEU A 56 -23.25 -17.76 25.89
CA LEU A 56 -22.72 -16.39 26.00
C LEU A 56 -23.82 -15.33 26.23
N ALA A 57 -25.09 -15.64 25.94
CA ALA A 57 -26.22 -14.76 26.24
C ALA A 57 -26.53 -14.70 27.74
N THR A 58 -26.08 -15.69 28.51
CA THR A 58 -26.43 -15.84 29.93
C THR A 58 -25.47 -15.07 30.85
N GLY A 59 -25.92 -14.77 32.07
CA GLY A 59 -25.10 -14.14 33.11
C GLY A 59 -25.28 -12.63 33.26
N GLN A 60 -24.38 -12.01 34.03
CA GLN A 60 -24.44 -10.57 34.32
C GLN A 60 -24.26 -9.76 33.05
N ARG A 61 -25.10 -8.74 32.87
CA ARG A 61 -24.97 -7.77 31.76
C ARG A 61 -24.11 -6.59 32.18
N ILE A 62 -23.39 -6.02 31.20
CA ILE A 62 -22.53 -4.85 31.40
C ILE A 62 -23.02 -3.69 30.55
N PHE A 63 -22.83 -2.48 31.06
CA PHE A 63 -23.22 -1.26 30.36
C PHE A 63 -22.05 -0.67 29.60
N ILE A 64 -22.25 -0.37 28.32
CA ILE A 64 -21.33 0.45 27.54
C ILE A 64 -21.82 1.88 27.64
N CYS A 65 -21.02 2.75 28.25
CA CYS A 65 -21.38 4.12 28.57
C CYS A 65 -20.53 5.11 27.77
N LYS A 66 -21.12 6.25 27.42
CA LYS A 66 -20.42 7.42 26.88
C LYS A 66 -20.47 8.51 27.94
N GLY A 67 -19.38 8.69 28.68
CA GLY A 67 -19.43 9.42 29.95
C GLY A 67 -20.38 8.73 30.93
N ASN A 68 -21.41 9.44 31.40
CA ASN A 68 -22.42 8.88 32.32
C ASN A 68 -23.61 8.23 31.60
N ASP A 69 -23.75 8.47 30.29
CA ASP A 69 -24.92 8.05 29.54
C ASP A 69 -24.78 6.60 29.04
N PRO A 70 -25.72 5.70 29.38
CA PRO A 70 -25.70 4.34 28.85
C PRO A 70 -26.04 4.35 27.35
N VAL A 71 -25.17 3.77 26.54
CA VAL A 71 -25.32 3.68 25.08
C VAL A 71 -25.96 2.36 24.67
N SER A 72 -25.43 1.25 25.21
CA SER A 72 -25.88 -0.11 24.92
C SER A 72 -25.54 -1.05 26.09
N GLU A 73 -26.09 -2.26 26.06
CA GLU A 73 -25.90 -3.28 27.08
C GLU A 73 -25.59 -4.62 26.42
N ILE A 74 -24.54 -5.30 26.89
CA ILE A 74 -24.07 -6.58 26.35
C ILE A 74 -23.86 -7.60 27.48
N PRO A 75 -24.15 -8.89 27.29
CA PRO A 75 -23.80 -9.92 28.27
C PRO A 75 -22.28 -9.94 28.54
N ARG A 76 -21.89 -10.02 29.82
CA ARG A 76 -20.48 -10.05 30.22
C ARG A 76 -19.70 -11.19 29.54
N PRO A 77 -20.21 -12.44 29.47
CA PRO A 77 -19.49 -13.52 28.80
C PRO A 77 -19.26 -13.23 27.31
N LEU A 78 -20.27 -12.68 26.62
CA LEU A 78 -20.13 -12.27 25.22
C LEU A 78 -19.06 -11.19 25.04
N PHE A 79 -19.03 -10.17 25.90
CA PHE A 79 -18.00 -9.12 25.83
C PHE A 79 -16.60 -9.70 26.03
N LEU A 80 -16.41 -10.55 27.04
CA LEU A 80 -15.12 -11.17 27.34
C LEU A 80 -14.65 -12.13 26.24
N ALA A 81 -15.58 -12.80 25.54
CA ALA A 81 -15.25 -13.69 24.43
C ALA A 81 -14.92 -12.95 23.12
N THR A 82 -15.46 -11.74 22.94
CA THR A 82 -15.36 -10.98 21.68
C THR A 82 -14.30 -9.89 21.71
N SER A 83 -14.09 -9.25 22.86
CA SER A 83 -13.14 -8.16 23.04
C SER A 83 -11.72 -8.67 23.27
N THR A 84 -10.76 -8.13 22.53
CA THR A 84 -9.32 -8.29 22.79
C THR A 84 -8.83 -7.41 23.93
N ASN A 85 -9.68 -6.51 24.46
CA ASN A 85 -9.33 -5.60 25.55
C ASN A 85 -10.32 -5.71 26.73
N PRO A 86 -10.29 -6.82 27.48
CA PRO A 86 -11.18 -7.03 28.62
C PRO A 86 -10.94 -6.03 29.76
N SER A 87 -9.78 -5.35 29.80
CA SER A 87 -9.44 -4.34 30.81
C SER A 87 -10.32 -3.09 30.76
N LEU A 88 -11.03 -2.87 29.64
CA LEU A 88 -12.02 -1.80 29.51
C LEU A 88 -13.21 -1.96 30.47
N LEU A 89 -13.44 -3.18 30.96
CA LEU A 89 -14.53 -3.48 31.88
C LEU A 89 -14.14 -3.16 33.33
N VAL A 90 -14.72 -2.09 33.89
CA VAL A 90 -14.52 -1.66 35.27
C VAL A 90 -15.88 -1.62 35.97
N ASN A 91 -16.04 -2.41 37.04
CA ASN A 91 -17.26 -2.45 37.86
C ASN A 91 -18.56 -2.68 37.04
N GLY A 92 -18.51 -3.56 36.03
CA GLY A 92 -19.67 -3.84 35.19
C GLY A 92 -19.96 -2.78 34.13
N ARG A 93 -19.03 -1.83 33.90
CA ARG A 93 -19.19 -0.74 32.93
C ARG A 93 -17.98 -0.62 32.02
N VAL A 94 -18.21 -0.27 30.77
CA VAL A 94 -17.19 0.10 29.78
C VAL A 94 -17.39 1.57 29.45
N ASN A 95 -16.44 2.42 29.83
CA ASN A 95 -16.54 3.87 29.62
C ASN A 95 -15.80 4.27 28.33
N LEU A 96 -16.57 4.74 27.35
CA LEU A 96 -16.07 5.21 26.07
C LEU A 96 -15.71 6.70 26.09
N PRO A 97 -14.76 7.13 25.25
CA PRO A 97 -14.48 8.55 25.02
C PRO A 97 -15.73 9.38 24.64
N GLN A 98 -15.77 10.66 25.04
CA GLN A 98 -16.92 11.52 24.75
C GLN A 98 -17.13 11.82 23.26
N ASN A 99 -16.12 11.60 22.41
CA ASN A 99 -16.25 11.74 20.96
C ASN A 99 -16.73 10.45 20.26
N THR A 100 -16.96 9.36 20.99
CA THR A 100 -17.43 8.11 20.37
C THR A 100 -18.85 8.24 19.83
N ASP A 101 -19.09 7.70 18.64
CA ASP A 101 -20.41 7.66 18.03
C ASP A 101 -21.26 6.55 18.65
N ALA A 102 -22.33 6.94 19.35
CA ALA A 102 -23.20 6.00 20.04
C ALA A 102 -23.96 5.07 19.08
N HIS A 103 -24.22 5.54 17.86
CA HIS A 103 -24.93 4.76 16.83
C HIS A 103 -24.14 3.52 16.40
N GLY A 104 -22.85 3.68 16.07
CA GLY A 104 -21.99 2.56 15.70
C GLY A 104 -21.80 1.53 16.82
N VAL A 105 -21.76 1.99 18.08
CA VAL A 105 -21.70 1.08 19.24
C VAL A 105 -22.96 0.22 19.33
N ARG A 106 -24.15 0.81 19.17
CA ARG A 106 -25.41 0.05 19.19
C ARG A 106 -25.46 -0.96 18.06
N LEU A 107 -25.17 -0.53 16.83
CA LEU A 107 -25.13 -1.40 15.66
C LEU A 107 -24.16 -2.58 15.83
N LEU A 108 -22.98 -2.34 16.41
CA LEU A 108 -22.02 -3.39 16.71
C LEU A 108 -22.54 -4.39 17.75
N VAL A 109 -23.11 -3.90 18.85
CA VAL A 109 -23.66 -4.76 19.91
C VAL A 109 -24.85 -5.57 19.40
N ASP A 110 -25.77 -4.94 18.66
CA ASP A 110 -26.92 -5.61 18.05
C ASP A 110 -26.46 -6.72 17.10
N TYR A 111 -25.41 -6.46 16.30
CA TYR A 111 -24.79 -7.48 15.45
C TYR A 111 -24.24 -8.66 16.26
N LEU A 112 -23.50 -8.39 17.35
CA LEU A 112 -22.93 -9.46 18.19
C LEU A 112 -24.02 -10.27 18.91
N ILE A 113 -25.10 -9.61 19.35
CA ILE A 113 -26.26 -10.28 19.97
C ILE A 113 -26.98 -11.14 18.93
N ALA A 114 -27.23 -10.63 17.72
CA ALA A 114 -27.86 -11.43 16.67
C ALA A 114 -27.02 -12.67 16.33
N MET A 115 -25.69 -12.49 16.22
CA MET A 115 -24.75 -13.57 15.90
C MET A 115 -24.83 -14.76 16.88
N ILE A 116 -25.15 -14.55 18.16
CA ILE A 116 -25.23 -15.66 19.12
C ILE A 116 -26.54 -16.43 19.09
N PHE A 117 -27.61 -15.86 18.54
CA PHE A 117 -28.91 -16.52 18.43
C PHE A 117 -29.16 -17.19 17.08
N GLU A 118 -28.41 -16.79 16.05
CA GLU A 118 -28.62 -17.23 14.69
C GLU A 118 -27.80 -18.49 14.36
N PRO A 119 -28.32 -19.40 13.50
CA PRO A 119 -27.59 -20.60 13.09
C PRO A 119 -26.33 -20.24 12.28
N SER A 120 -25.29 -21.07 12.33
CA SER A 120 -23.99 -20.75 11.71
C SER A 120 -24.07 -20.51 10.21
N GLU A 121 -24.98 -21.17 9.50
CA GLU A 121 -25.24 -20.94 8.07
C GLU A 121 -25.76 -19.52 7.81
N ALA A 122 -26.60 -18.99 8.69
CA ALA A 122 -27.13 -17.63 8.59
C ALA A 122 -26.10 -16.57 9.02
N ILE A 123 -25.00 -16.93 9.71
CA ILE A 123 -23.98 -15.96 10.13
C ILE A 123 -23.26 -15.33 8.93
N GLU A 124 -23.07 -16.09 7.84
CA GLU A 124 -22.50 -15.53 6.63
C GLU A 124 -23.41 -14.47 6.00
N ASP A 125 -24.73 -14.70 6.05
CA ASP A 125 -25.75 -13.74 5.61
C ASP A 125 -25.92 -12.57 6.59
N LEU A 126 -25.61 -12.78 7.86
CA LEU A 126 -25.59 -11.75 8.91
C LEU A 126 -24.33 -10.90 8.87
N ARG A 127 -23.32 -11.22 8.03
CA ARG A 127 -22.23 -10.28 7.74
C ARG A 127 -22.87 -8.93 7.48
N MET A 128 -22.50 -7.96 8.31
CA MET A 128 -23.15 -6.66 8.39
C MET A 128 -23.55 -6.17 6.99
N SER A 129 -24.87 -6.13 6.76
CA SER A 129 -25.46 -6.13 5.42
C SER A 129 -24.76 -5.22 4.43
N ASN A 130 -24.65 -5.70 3.19
CA ASN A 130 -24.03 -4.95 2.10
C ASN A 130 -24.74 -3.63 1.75
N ARG A 131 -25.92 -3.37 2.31
CA ARG A 131 -26.76 -2.20 2.02
C ARG A 131 -26.58 -1.05 3.02
N ARG A 132 -25.61 -1.14 3.94
CA ARG A 132 -25.33 -0.06 4.90
C ARG A 132 -24.66 1.14 4.21
N SER A 133 -24.97 2.32 4.73
CA SER A 133 -24.32 3.57 4.34
C SER A 133 -22.83 3.54 4.70
N LEU A 134 -22.01 4.36 4.03
CA LEU A 134 -20.60 4.50 4.40
C LEU A 134 -20.46 4.98 5.86
N TYR A 135 -21.34 5.89 6.30
CA TYR A 135 -21.39 6.37 7.68
C TYR A 135 -21.50 5.23 8.70
N ASP A 136 -22.45 4.31 8.52
CA ASP A 136 -22.67 3.20 9.44
C ASP A 136 -21.45 2.27 9.49
N MET A 137 -20.85 1.99 8.33
CA MET A 137 -19.67 1.13 8.23
C MET A 137 -18.47 1.74 8.96
N LEU A 138 -18.21 3.04 8.76
CA LEU A 138 -17.13 3.76 9.44
C LEU A 138 -17.40 3.87 10.95
N SER A 139 -18.63 4.15 11.35
CA SER A 139 -19.04 4.28 12.74
C SER A 139 -18.86 2.96 13.50
N VAL A 140 -19.30 1.84 12.91
CA VAL A 140 -19.17 0.51 13.54
C VAL A 140 -17.72 0.04 13.58
N THR A 141 -16.94 0.27 12.53
CA THR A 141 -15.50 -0.06 12.55
C THR A 141 -14.73 0.77 13.56
N ALA A 142 -15.07 2.05 13.75
CA ALA A 142 -14.48 2.89 14.80
C ALA A 142 -14.86 2.40 16.22
N ALA A 143 -16.13 2.03 16.43
CA ALA A 143 -16.59 1.45 17.70
C ALA A 143 -15.90 0.11 18.00
N ALA A 144 -15.73 -0.74 16.99
CA ALA A 144 -15.05 -2.02 17.12
C ALA A 144 -13.56 -1.88 17.40
N ASP A 145 -12.89 -0.85 16.86
CA ASP A 145 -11.51 -0.54 17.24
C ASP A 145 -11.40 -0.24 18.74
N LEU A 146 -12.23 0.70 19.21
CA LEU A 146 -12.24 1.13 20.62
C LEU A 146 -12.55 0.00 21.59
N LEU A 147 -13.46 -0.91 21.23
CA LEU A 147 -13.88 -2.04 22.07
C LEU A 147 -13.00 -3.29 21.90
N GLY A 148 -11.98 -3.27 21.04
CA GLY A 148 -11.13 -4.43 20.79
C GLY A 148 -11.84 -5.56 20.03
N MET A 149 -12.79 -5.22 19.14
CA MET A 149 -13.65 -6.18 18.43
C MET A 149 -13.42 -6.16 16.90
N LYS A 150 -12.24 -5.70 16.44
CA LYS A 150 -11.90 -5.54 15.02
C LYS A 150 -12.14 -6.77 14.15
N LYS A 151 -11.90 -7.98 14.70
CA LYS A 151 -12.05 -9.26 13.98
C LYS A 151 -13.45 -9.47 13.38
N TYR A 152 -14.45 -8.82 13.98
CA TYR A 152 -15.85 -8.88 13.54
C TYR A 152 -16.19 -7.86 12.45
N THR A 153 -15.43 -6.76 12.34
CA THR A 153 -15.73 -5.65 11.43
C THR A 153 -14.71 -5.46 10.31
N ASP A 154 -13.65 -6.27 10.25
CA ASP A 154 -12.58 -6.14 9.25
C ASP A 154 -13.12 -6.21 7.80
N HIS A 155 -14.12 -7.05 7.54
CA HIS A 155 -14.76 -7.14 6.23
C HIS A 155 -15.44 -5.83 5.80
N LEU A 156 -16.02 -5.07 6.74
CA LEU A 156 -16.61 -3.75 6.45
C LEU A 156 -15.54 -2.74 6.12
N TYR A 157 -14.43 -2.75 6.85
CA TYR A 157 -13.31 -1.84 6.60
C TYR A 157 -12.73 -2.07 5.20
N ARG A 158 -12.47 -3.33 4.82
CA ARG A 158 -12.00 -3.70 3.48
C ARG A 158 -13.00 -3.30 2.38
N LYS A 159 -14.29 -3.39 2.67
CA LYS A 159 -15.33 -2.94 1.74
C LYS A 159 -15.32 -1.42 1.56
N CYS A 160 -15.18 -0.66 2.64
CA CYS A 160 -15.02 0.80 2.56
C CYS A 160 -13.79 1.15 1.72
N GLU A 161 -12.66 0.47 1.94
CA GLU A 161 -11.44 0.64 1.15
C GLU A 161 -11.67 0.38 -0.35
N ALA A 162 -12.34 -0.72 -0.69
CA ALA A 162 -12.66 -1.07 -2.08
C ALA A 162 -13.60 -0.04 -2.73
N TYR A 163 -14.62 0.41 -2.00
CA TYR A 163 -15.56 1.44 -2.44
C TYR A 163 -14.83 2.77 -2.73
N ILE A 164 -14.05 3.26 -1.77
CA ILE A 164 -13.29 4.51 -1.88
C ILE A 164 -12.31 4.47 -3.05
N ARG A 165 -11.71 3.33 -3.40
CA ARG A 165 -10.83 3.25 -4.57
C ARG A 165 -11.55 3.33 -5.90
N ARG A 166 -12.78 2.81 -5.98
CA ARG A 166 -13.50 2.64 -7.24
C ARG A 166 -14.39 3.82 -7.57
N ASP A 167 -15.21 4.24 -6.62
CA ASP A 167 -16.32 5.14 -6.84
C ASP A 167 -16.03 6.51 -6.20
N LEU A 168 -16.62 7.59 -6.75
CA LEU A 168 -16.57 8.91 -6.12
C LEU A 168 -17.67 8.94 -5.04
N PRO A 169 -17.32 9.12 -3.75
CA PRO A 169 -18.33 9.18 -2.69
C PRO A 169 -19.25 10.40 -2.87
N ALA A 170 -20.51 10.24 -2.46
CA ALA A 170 -21.45 11.34 -2.38
C ALA A 170 -21.04 12.35 -1.28
N TYR A 171 -21.60 13.56 -1.30
CA TYR A 171 -21.24 14.61 -0.33
C TYR A 171 -21.50 14.19 1.12
N GLU A 172 -22.60 13.48 1.38
CA GLU A 172 -22.95 12.96 2.71
C GLU A 172 -21.93 11.92 3.19
N GLU A 173 -21.34 11.17 2.25
CA GLU A 173 -20.32 10.17 2.52
C GLU A 173 -18.94 10.81 2.74
N LEU A 174 -18.64 11.91 2.04
CA LEU A 174 -17.46 12.74 2.31
C LEU A 174 -17.56 13.35 3.72
N ASP A 175 -18.73 13.82 4.14
CA ASP A 175 -18.95 14.31 5.50
C ASP A 175 -18.72 13.21 6.55
N ALA A 176 -19.16 11.98 6.26
CA ALA A 176 -18.88 10.83 7.11
C ALA A 176 -17.37 10.54 7.21
N MET A 177 -16.66 10.57 6.08
CA MET A 177 -15.21 10.36 6.03
C MET A 177 -14.45 11.44 6.81
N VAL A 178 -14.87 12.70 6.72
CA VAL A 178 -14.29 13.81 7.48
C VAL A 178 -14.55 13.63 8.97
N ARG A 179 -15.78 13.26 9.36
CA ARG A 179 -16.14 13.04 10.76
C ARG A 179 -15.32 11.94 11.41
N PHE A 180 -14.97 10.88 10.67
CA PHE A 180 -14.18 9.75 11.17
C PHE A 180 -12.71 9.77 10.73
N ALA A 181 -12.20 10.90 10.21
CA ALA A 181 -10.85 11.00 9.65
C ALA A 181 -9.76 10.61 10.67
N SER A 182 -9.94 10.96 11.94
CA SER A 182 -9.02 10.61 13.03
C SER A 182 -9.03 9.12 13.40
N ASN A 183 -10.17 8.45 13.23
CA ASN A 183 -10.31 7.02 13.54
C ASN A 183 -9.82 6.16 12.37
N HIS A 184 -9.99 6.65 11.13
CA HIS A 184 -9.70 5.91 9.90
C HIS A 184 -8.69 6.64 9.02
N THR A 185 -7.55 7.01 9.60
CA THR A 185 -6.52 7.82 8.93
C THR A 185 -6.06 7.23 7.59
N ARG A 186 -5.93 5.89 7.51
CA ARG A 186 -5.60 5.19 6.26
C ARG A 186 -6.70 5.34 5.21
N LEU A 187 -7.97 5.11 5.54
CA LEU A 187 -9.06 5.28 4.56
C LEU A 187 -9.17 6.73 4.10
N PHE A 188 -9.00 7.67 5.02
CA PHE A 188 -9.02 9.09 4.72
C PHE A 188 -7.87 9.47 3.78
N HIS A 189 -6.66 8.97 4.03
CA HIS A 189 -5.54 9.13 3.11
C HIS A 189 -5.84 8.54 1.73
N LEU A 190 -6.37 7.31 1.65
CA LEU A 190 -6.71 6.67 0.38
C LEU A 190 -7.74 7.49 -0.40
N LEU A 191 -8.78 7.99 0.27
CA LEU A 191 -9.77 8.88 -0.32
C LEU A 191 -9.09 10.11 -0.94
N VAL A 192 -8.20 10.78 -0.21
CA VAL A 192 -7.52 11.98 -0.70
C VAL A 192 -6.60 11.64 -1.87
N THR A 193 -5.65 10.73 -1.70
CA THR A 193 -4.54 10.56 -2.64
C THR A 193 -4.85 9.64 -3.81
N GLU A 194 -5.64 8.58 -3.60
CA GLU A 194 -5.93 7.59 -4.64
C GLU A 194 -7.26 7.86 -5.36
N ASN A 195 -8.20 8.60 -4.75
CA ASN A 195 -9.50 8.90 -5.35
C ASN A 195 -9.64 10.37 -5.76
N LEU A 196 -9.69 11.29 -4.81
CA LEU A 196 -10.06 12.69 -5.08
C LEU A 196 -9.01 13.42 -5.92
N VAL A 197 -7.72 13.33 -5.57
CA VAL A 197 -6.66 14.06 -6.30
C VAL A 197 -6.56 13.64 -7.77
N PRO A 198 -6.49 12.35 -8.14
CA PRO A 198 -6.47 11.95 -9.55
C PRO A 198 -7.71 12.44 -10.33
N ARG A 199 -8.89 12.44 -9.69
CA ARG A 199 -10.13 12.92 -10.31
C ARG A 199 -10.13 14.43 -10.49
N MET A 200 -9.63 15.20 -9.52
CA MET A 200 -9.50 16.66 -9.65
C MET A 200 -8.49 17.07 -10.73
N LEU A 201 -7.42 16.30 -10.91
CA LEU A 201 -6.41 16.54 -11.94
C LEU A 201 -6.87 16.09 -13.34
N THR A 202 -7.92 15.27 -13.42
CA THR A 202 -8.47 14.76 -14.69
C THR A 202 -9.69 15.59 -15.10
N PRO A 203 -9.63 16.35 -16.21
CA PRO A 203 -10.76 17.17 -16.67
C PRO A 203 -12.03 16.33 -16.88
N GLY A 204 -13.15 16.79 -16.31
CA GLY A 204 -14.46 16.13 -16.46
C GLY A 204 -14.69 14.89 -15.57
N SER A 205 -13.75 14.53 -14.69
CA SER A 205 -13.94 13.38 -13.78
C SER A 205 -14.91 13.65 -12.63
N ILE A 206 -15.00 14.91 -12.19
CA ILE A 206 -15.98 15.40 -11.21
C ILE A 206 -17.03 16.20 -12.00
N GLN A 207 -18.29 15.76 -11.97
CA GLN A 207 -19.35 16.31 -12.81
C GLN A 207 -19.69 17.76 -12.45
N ASP A 208 -19.59 18.11 -11.18
CA ASP A 208 -20.04 19.37 -10.56
C ASP A 208 -18.90 20.10 -9.83
N ILE A 209 -17.77 20.29 -10.51
CA ILE A 209 -16.55 20.88 -9.92
C ILE A 209 -16.77 22.21 -9.19
N SER A 210 -17.73 23.04 -9.64
CA SER A 210 -18.08 24.31 -8.99
C SER A 210 -18.68 24.10 -7.60
N ASP A 211 -19.60 23.15 -7.46
CA ASP A 211 -20.22 22.85 -6.17
C ASP A 211 -19.28 22.06 -5.27
N PHE A 212 -18.44 21.20 -5.85
CA PHE A 212 -17.36 20.53 -5.13
C PHE A 212 -16.36 21.53 -4.52
N ASN A 213 -15.95 22.55 -5.27
CA ASN A 213 -15.07 23.61 -4.75
C ASN A 213 -15.73 24.43 -3.63
N LYS A 214 -17.05 24.71 -3.75
CA LYS A 214 -17.80 25.35 -2.65
C LYS A 214 -17.85 24.45 -1.43
N TYR A 215 -18.04 23.14 -1.61
CA TYR A 215 -17.99 22.17 -0.53
C TYR A 215 -16.61 22.16 0.16
N LEU A 216 -15.52 22.07 -0.60
CA LEU A 216 -14.15 22.11 -0.06
C LEU A 216 -13.86 23.40 0.72
N SER A 217 -14.40 24.54 0.29
CA SER A 217 -14.24 25.81 1.02
C SER A 217 -14.87 25.79 2.42
N LYS A 218 -15.90 24.96 2.62
CA LYS A 218 -16.59 24.79 3.92
C LYS A 218 -15.94 23.71 4.79
N THR A 219 -15.12 22.84 4.20
CA THR A 219 -14.59 21.64 4.85
C THR A 219 -13.05 21.65 4.80
N PRO A 220 -12.39 22.48 5.63
CA PRO A 220 -10.93 22.63 5.61
C PRO A 220 -10.19 21.33 5.95
N VAL A 221 -10.77 20.49 6.81
CA VAL A 221 -10.23 19.17 7.18
C VAL A 221 -9.98 18.28 5.95
N LEU A 222 -10.78 18.42 4.90
CA LEU A 222 -10.62 17.70 3.64
C LEU A 222 -9.78 18.49 2.63
N ASN A 223 -10.01 19.80 2.52
CA ASN A 223 -9.34 20.65 1.53
C ASN A 223 -7.82 20.71 1.73
N GLU A 224 -7.35 20.89 2.97
CA GLU A 224 -5.92 21.02 3.27
C GLU A 224 -5.11 19.78 2.83
N PRO A 225 -5.48 18.54 3.20
CA PRO A 225 -4.85 17.33 2.68
C PRO A 225 -4.89 17.21 1.15
N ILE A 226 -6.00 17.61 0.52
CA ILE A 226 -6.12 17.61 -0.95
C ILE A 226 -5.10 18.55 -1.57
N GLN A 227 -5.02 19.81 -1.11
CA GLN A 227 -4.05 20.76 -1.63
C GLN A 227 -2.62 20.26 -1.43
N ALA A 228 -2.29 19.76 -0.23
CA ALA A 228 -0.97 19.19 0.05
C ALA A 228 -0.63 18.00 -0.86
N ALA A 229 -1.62 17.14 -1.15
CA ALA A 229 -1.44 15.99 -2.03
C ALA A 229 -1.31 16.42 -3.51
N ILE A 230 -2.03 17.45 -3.95
CA ILE A 230 -1.88 18.06 -5.28
C ILE A 230 -0.47 18.64 -5.46
N THR A 231 0.02 19.42 -4.49
CA THR A 231 1.38 19.98 -4.52
C THR A 231 2.43 18.87 -4.63
N LYS A 232 2.33 17.84 -3.78
CA LYS A 232 3.21 16.66 -3.85
C LYS A 232 3.13 15.93 -5.19
N HIS A 233 1.94 15.86 -5.79
CA HIS A 233 1.77 15.25 -7.11
C HIS A 233 2.54 16.04 -8.17
N TYR A 234 2.42 17.36 -8.19
CA TYR A 234 3.17 18.21 -9.13
C TYR A 234 4.68 18.06 -8.95
N GLU A 235 5.18 18.18 -7.71
CA GLU A 235 6.60 17.98 -7.40
C GLU A 235 7.11 16.61 -7.86
N TYR A 236 6.31 15.55 -7.66
CA TYR A 236 6.63 14.21 -8.13
C TYR A 236 6.69 14.14 -9.66
N THR A 237 5.71 14.73 -10.36
CA THR A 237 5.67 14.74 -11.83
C THR A 237 6.84 15.51 -12.44
N GLU A 238 7.21 16.66 -11.89
CA GLU A 238 8.35 17.45 -12.33
C GLU A 238 9.67 16.71 -12.08
N ASN A 239 9.85 16.15 -10.88
CA ASN A 239 11.04 15.35 -10.57
C ASN A 239 11.17 14.14 -11.49
N ARG A 240 10.06 13.46 -11.78
CA ARG A 240 10.04 12.32 -12.70
C ARG A 240 10.40 12.74 -14.12
N ALA A 241 9.88 13.87 -14.61
CA ALA A 241 10.22 14.42 -15.92
C ALA A 241 11.71 14.79 -16.01
N ARG A 242 12.25 15.45 -14.98
CA ARG A 242 13.68 15.80 -14.89
C ARG A 242 14.58 14.56 -14.91
N VAL A 243 14.26 13.54 -14.12
CA VAL A 243 15.03 12.28 -14.10
C VAL A 243 14.95 11.57 -15.45
N GLN A 244 13.80 11.61 -16.11
CA GLN A 244 13.63 11.02 -17.44
C GLN A 244 14.44 11.76 -18.50
N GLN A 245 14.43 13.09 -18.48
CA GLN A 245 15.24 13.91 -19.38
C GLN A 245 16.74 13.65 -19.19
N GLN A 246 17.22 13.63 -17.94
CA GLN A 246 18.62 13.33 -17.64
C GLN A 246 19.03 11.93 -18.12
N ARG A 247 18.14 10.93 -17.99
CA ARG A 247 18.38 9.59 -18.54
C ARG A 247 18.50 9.60 -20.06
N GLN A 248 17.67 10.37 -20.74
CA GLN A 248 17.73 10.50 -22.21
C GLN A 248 19.01 11.20 -22.66
N GLU A 249 19.41 12.29 -21.99
CA GLU A 249 20.65 13.01 -22.27
C GLU A 249 21.88 12.11 -22.06
N ASN A 250 21.96 11.40 -20.93
CA ASN A 250 23.04 10.46 -20.64
C ASN A 250 23.10 9.32 -21.67
N TYR A 251 21.94 8.82 -22.10
CA TYR A 251 21.88 7.80 -23.15
C TYR A 251 22.40 8.33 -24.49
N GLN A 252 22.02 9.55 -24.88
CA GLN A 252 22.52 10.18 -26.10
C GLN A 252 24.02 10.49 -26.03
N ALA A 253 24.52 10.94 -24.87
CA ALA A 253 25.94 11.20 -24.65
C ALA A 253 26.77 9.92 -24.81
N ARG A 254 26.37 8.82 -24.15
CA ARG A 254 27.03 7.51 -24.31
C ARG A 254 27.04 7.04 -25.75
N LYS A 255 25.91 7.17 -26.46
CA LYS A 255 25.83 6.79 -27.87
C LYS A 255 26.78 7.62 -28.75
N ARG A 256 26.97 8.91 -28.46
CA ARG A 256 27.94 9.76 -29.18
C ARG A 256 29.38 9.38 -28.85
N GLU A 257 29.68 9.08 -27.59
CA GLU A 257 31.00 8.61 -27.17
C GLU A 257 31.35 7.27 -27.84
N GLU A 258 30.43 6.32 -27.86
CA GLU A 258 30.59 5.04 -28.57
C GLU A 258 30.85 5.24 -30.07
N GLN A 259 30.09 6.14 -30.72
CA GLN A 259 30.31 6.47 -32.12
C GLN A 259 31.67 7.14 -32.37
N ALA A 260 32.10 8.05 -31.50
CA ALA A 260 33.40 8.69 -31.59
C ALA A 260 34.54 7.68 -31.41
N GLN A 261 34.43 6.77 -30.45
CA GLN A 261 35.41 5.69 -30.24
C GLN A 261 35.49 4.76 -31.45
N LEU A 262 34.35 4.37 -32.04
CA LEU A 262 34.34 3.55 -33.25
C LEU A 262 35.00 4.28 -34.43
N GLN A 263 34.75 5.58 -34.60
CA GLN A 263 35.41 6.38 -35.63
C GLN A 263 36.92 6.47 -35.41
N GLU A 264 37.37 6.72 -34.18
CA GLU A 264 38.79 6.75 -33.83
C GLU A 264 39.48 5.40 -34.06
N GLN A 265 38.83 4.30 -33.66
CA GLN A 265 39.33 2.94 -33.92
C GLN A 265 39.43 2.66 -35.43
N SER A 266 38.44 3.08 -36.21
CA SER A 266 38.48 2.92 -37.67
C SER A 266 39.58 3.76 -38.33
N ALA A 267 39.79 4.99 -37.87
CA ALA A 267 40.82 5.89 -38.38
C ALA A 267 42.23 5.38 -38.04
N THR A 268 42.42 4.89 -36.82
CA THR A 268 43.70 4.28 -36.39
C THR A 268 43.99 3.01 -37.17
N ALA A 269 43.00 2.14 -37.39
CA ALA A 269 43.16 0.95 -38.23
C ALA A 269 43.53 1.31 -39.68
N GLN A 270 42.86 2.30 -40.29
CA GLN A 270 43.19 2.76 -41.65
C GLN A 270 44.61 3.35 -41.75
N ASN A 271 45.04 4.11 -40.74
CA ASN A 271 46.41 4.63 -40.69
C ASN A 271 47.44 3.51 -40.57
N GLN A 272 47.19 2.51 -39.72
CA GLN A 272 48.05 1.33 -39.59
C GLN A 272 48.14 0.55 -40.90
N GLU A 273 47.02 0.30 -41.58
CA GLU A 273 47.01 -0.35 -42.89
C GLU A 273 47.80 0.43 -43.94
N ARG A 274 47.68 1.76 -43.94
CA ARG A 274 48.41 2.65 -44.85
C ARG A 274 49.91 2.60 -44.58
N ASP A 275 50.32 2.65 -43.32
CA ASP A 275 51.73 2.59 -42.91
C ASP A 275 52.34 1.22 -43.21
N GLU A 276 51.60 0.14 -42.94
CA GLU A 276 52.01 -1.22 -43.31
C GLU A 276 52.19 -1.37 -44.82
N LYS A 277 51.25 -0.83 -45.61
CA LYS A 277 51.33 -0.86 -47.07
C LYS A 277 52.53 -0.06 -47.55
N ALA A 278 52.75 1.15 -47.03
CA ALA A 278 53.92 1.97 -47.36
C ALA A 278 55.24 1.27 -46.98
N ALA A 279 55.31 0.59 -45.83
CA ALA A 279 56.47 -0.18 -45.43
C ALA A 279 56.72 -1.39 -46.33
N LYS A 280 55.66 -2.12 -46.71
CA LYS A 280 55.73 -3.24 -47.67
C LYS A 280 56.19 -2.76 -49.05
N ASP A 281 55.67 -1.63 -49.53
CA ASP A 281 56.03 -1.06 -50.83
C ASP A 281 57.48 -0.54 -50.83
N LYS A 282 57.93 0.12 -49.75
CA LYS A 282 59.33 0.53 -49.57
C LYS A 282 60.27 -0.68 -49.58
N LYS A 283 59.94 -1.73 -48.83
CA LYS A 283 60.75 -2.97 -48.80
C LYS A 283 60.82 -3.63 -50.17
N LYS A 284 59.72 -3.68 -50.93
CA LYS A 284 59.70 -4.17 -52.31
C LYS A 284 60.57 -3.34 -53.25
N ALA A 285 60.53 -2.01 -53.12
CA ALA A 285 61.36 -1.11 -53.93
C ALA A 285 62.85 -1.33 -53.63
N GLU A 286 63.22 -1.39 -52.36
CA GLU A 286 64.59 -1.67 -51.91
C GLU A 286 65.08 -3.06 -52.35
N ASP A 287 64.26 -4.11 -52.22
CA ASP A 287 64.60 -5.45 -52.69
C ASP A 287 64.74 -5.50 -54.22
N ALA A 288 63.97 -4.70 -54.97
CA ALA A 288 64.09 -4.60 -56.42
C ALA A 288 65.36 -3.84 -56.87
N GLU A 289 65.80 -2.83 -56.11
CA GLU A 289 67.08 -2.15 -56.32
C GLU A 289 68.27 -3.07 -56.05
N ASP A 290 68.23 -3.82 -54.94
CA ASP A 290 69.25 -4.81 -54.60
C ASP A 290 69.37 -5.88 -55.70
N GLU A 291 68.23 -6.41 -56.20
CA GLU A 291 68.20 -7.40 -57.28
C GLU A 291 68.76 -6.83 -58.60
N LYS A 292 68.43 -5.59 -58.97
CA LYS A 292 69.00 -4.93 -60.15
C LYS A 292 70.52 -4.77 -60.05
N SER A 293 71.02 -4.30 -58.89
CA SER A 293 72.47 -4.16 -58.63
C SER A 293 73.19 -5.52 -58.72
N ILE A 294 72.59 -6.56 -58.13
CA ILE A 294 73.11 -7.93 -58.21
C ILE A 294 73.21 -8.39 -59.67
N GLN A 295 72.15 -8.23 -60.44
CA GLN A 295 72.12 -8.66 -61.85
C GLN A 295 73.17 -7.94 -62.69
N GLU A 296 73.38 -6.65 -62.44
CA GLU A 296 74.41 -5.86 -63.13
C GLU A 296 75.83 -6.33 -62.75
N LYS A 297 76.10 -6.55 -61.46
CA LYS A 297 77.41 -7.02 -60.96
C LYS A 297 77.74 -8.45 -61.39
N VAL A 298 76.74 -9.33 -61.52
CA VAL A 298 76.93 -10.70 -62.01
C VAL A 298 77.36 -10.71 -63.48
N LYS A 299 76.87 -9.76 -64.29
CA LYS A 299 77.21 -9.65 -65.73
C LYS A 299 78.61 -9.09 -65.97
N GLN A 300 79.12 -8.21 -65.10
CA GLN A 300 80.50 -7.69 -65.22
C GLN A 300 81.52 -8.81 -64.96
N SER A 301 82.67 -8.81 -65.65
CA SER A 301 83.78 -9.77 -65.43
C SER A 301 85.01 -9.08 -64.80
N GLY A 302 85.71 -9.77 -63.89
CA GLY A 302 86.95 -9.30 -63.24
C GLY A 302 86.81 -8.78 -61.80
N ASP A 303 87.89 -8.21 -61.25
CA ASP A 303 88.04 -7.74 -59.84
C ASP A 303 87.05 -6.66 -59.36
N LYS A 304 86.14 -6.21 -60.23
CA LYS A 304 85.11 -5.20 -59.92
C LYS A 304 83.85 -5.78 -59.25
N ARG A 305 83.77 -7.11 -59.04
CA ARG A 305 82.60 -7.82 -58.46
C ARG A 305 82.44 -7.70 -56.94
N ARG A 306 82.62 -6.53 -56.35
CA ARG A 306 82.42 -6.36 -54.90
C ARG A 306 80.94 -6.21 -54.55
N PHE A 307 80.34 -7.28 -54.02
CA PHE A 307 78.98 -7.26 -53.48
C PHE A 307 78.93 -6.63 -52.08
N THR A 308 77.94 -5.77 -51.84
CA THR A 308 77.68 -5.19 -50.51
C THR A 308 77.12 -6.25 -49.56
N ALA A 309 77.24 -6.04 -48.24
CA ALA A 309 76.68 -6.98 -47.25
C ALA A 309 75.17 -7.17 -47.43
N ARG A 310 74.46 -6.11 -47.84
CA ARG A 310 73.02 -6.09 -48.12
C ARG A 310 72.67 -6.96 -49.33
N GLU A 311 73.38 -6.81 -50.44
CA GLU A 311 73.21 -7.65 -51.65
C GLU A 311 73.50 -9.14 -51.36
N LYS A 312 74.55 -9.43 -50.58
CA LYS A 312 74.88 -10.82 -50.17
C LYS A 312 73.75 -11.44 -49.36
N ALA A 313 73.13 -10.68 -48.46
CA ALA A 313 72.00 -11.12 -47.66
C ALA A 313 70.73 -11.30 -48.52
N HIS A 314 70.46 -10.38 -49.46
CA HIS A 314 69.37 -10.50 -50.42
C HIS A 314 69.51 -11.77 -51.27
N TRP A 315 70.68 -12.02 -51.85
CA TRP A 315 70.96 -13.22 -52.66
C TRP A 315 70.71 -14.53 -51.90
N ARG A 316 71.20 -14.63 -50.65
CA ARG A 316 70.97 -15.82 -49.83
C ARG A 316 69.49 -16.02 -49.52
N ARG A 317 68.77 -14.93 -49.25
CA ARG A 317 67.34 -14.95 -48.93
C ARG A 317 66.49 -15.37 -50.13
N THR A 318 66.78 -14.86 -51.33
CA THR A 318 65.97 -15.14 -52.53
C THR A 318 66.37 -16.42 -53.27
N ARG A 319 67.67 -16.75 -53.30
CA ARG A 319 68.21 -17.87 -54.11
C ARG A 319 68.72 -19.05 -53.29
N GLY A 320 68.72 -18.96 -51.95
CA GLY A 320 69.08 -20.06 -51.04
C GLY A 320 70.53 -20.55 -51.12
N THR A 321 71.40 -19.87 -51.87
CA THR A 321 72.76 -20.34 -52.20
C THR A 321 73.82 -19.31 -51.86
N LYS A 322 75.09 -19.73 -51.76
CA LYS A 322 76.23 -18.82 -51.63
C LYS A 322 76.55 -18.21 -52.99
N LEU A 323 77.03 -16.96 -53.01
CA LEU A 323 77.48 -16.31 -54.24
C LEU A 323 78.61 -17.11 -54.91
N PRO A 324 78.72 -17.08 -56.25
CA PRO A 324 79.77 -17.78 -56.98
C PRO A 324 81.16 -17.37 -56.48
N LYS A 325 82.05 -18.36 -56.26
CA LYS A 325 83.43 -18.13 -55.82
C LYS A 325 84.21 -17.35 -56.90
N GLY A 326 84.98 -16.34 -56.49
CA GLY A 326 85.66 -15.39 -57.39
C GLY A 326 84.97 -14.03 -57.53
N CYS A 327 84.04 -13.72 -56.62
CA CYS A 327 83.42 -12.42 -56.40
C CYS A 327 83.67 -11.94 -54.96
#